data_AF-A0A967N341-F1
#
_entry.id   AF-A0A967N341-F1
#
_cell.length_a   1.000
_cell.length_b   1.000
_cell.length_c   1.000
_cell.angle_alpha   90.00
_cell.angle_beta   90.00
_cell.angle_gamma   90.00
#
_symmetry.space_group_name_H-M   'P 1'
#
loop_
_entity.id
_entity.type
_entity.pdbx_description
1 polymer ?
#
loop_
_entity_poly.entity_id
_entity_poly.type
_entity_poly.pdbx_seq_one_letter_code
_entity_poly.pdbx_strand_id
1 'polypeptide(L)'
;MSRLREIFAFELRYHVSSPLFWVVGVLFFFLSFGAVTTDTVQIGGAIGNVNRNAPFVIMQFLLVMSVVGVFVTTAFVASAVVRDYQHGTAGLFFTTPTEKRDYLLGRFAGAIT
;
A
#
# COMPACT_ATOMS: atom_id res chain seq x y z
N MET A 1 -11.28 -11.45 25.21
CA MET A 1 -10.81 -10.57 24.11
C MET A 1 -10.56 -11.45 22.89
N SER A 2 -11.20 -11.15 21.75
CA SER A 2 -11.31 -12.07 20.60
C SER A 2 -10.00 -12.22 19.81
N ARG A 3 -9.57 -13.47 19.57
CA ARG A 3 -8.35 -13.83 18.80
C ARG A 3 -8.24 -13.12 17.44
N LEU A 4 -9.36 -12.74 16.83
CA LEU A 4 -9.41 -11.97 15.59
C LEU A 4 -8.73 -10.59 15.68
N ARG A 5 -8.83 -9.90 16.82
CA ARG A 5 -8.19 -8.58 17.00
C ARG A 5 -6.67 -8.68 17.09
N GLU A 6 -6.16 -9.75 17.71
CA GLU A 6 -4.71 -9.98 17.82
C GLU A 6 -4.10 -10.31 16.46
N ILE A 7 -4.80 -11.13 15.66
CA ILE A 7 -4.38 -11.46 14.30
C ILE A 7 -4.36 -10.19 13.43
N PHE A 8 -5.45 -9.40 13.45
CA PHE A 8 -5.54 -8.15 12.69
C PHE A 8 -4.50 -7.10 13.12
N ALA A 9 -4.27 -6.93 14.42
CA ALA A 9 -3.26 -5.99 14.93
C ALA A 9 -1.82 -6.43 14.59
N PHE A 10 -1.54 -7.74 14.60
CA PHE A 10 -0.27 -8.28 14.15
C PHE A 10 -0.04 -8.01 12.66
N GLU A 11 -1.07 -8.22 11.84
CA GLU A 11 -1.00 -8.02 10.39
C GLU A 11 -0.83 -6.53 10.04
N LEU A 12 -1.59 -5.63 10.68
CA LEU A 12 -1.44 -4.18 10.50
C LEU A 12 -0.04 -3.70 10.91
N ARG A 13 0.46 -4.15 12.07
CA ARG A 13 1.81 -3.79 12.54
C ARG A 13 2.89 -4.32 11.61
N TYR A 14 2.67 -5.50 11.02
CA TYR A 14 3.56 -6.07 10.02
C TYR A 14 3.57 -5.25 8.73
N HIS A 15 2.41 -4.85 8.21
CA HIS A 15 2.31 -4.01 7.00
C HIS A 15 3.00 -2.65 7.20
N VAL A 16 2.79 -1.99 8.33
CA VAL A 16 3.45 -0.71 8.66
C VAL A 16 4.95 -0.86 8.90
N SER A 17 5.42 -2.03 9.33
CA SER A 17 6.85 -2.32 9.53
C SER A 17 7.52 -2.86 8.26
N SER A 18 6.77 -3.09 7.18
CA SER A 18 7.30 -3.61 5.92
C SER A 18 8.23 -2.59 5.26
N PRO A 19 9.45 -2.98 4.83
CA PRO A 19 10.35 -2.09 4.08
C PRO A 19 9.69 -1.52 2.82
N LEU A 20 8.85 -2.30 2.14
CA LEU A 20 8.12 -1.87 0.95
C LEU A 20 7.18 -0.69 1.26
N PHE A 21 6.52 -0.70 2.42
CA PHE A 21 5.64 0.38 2.84
C PHE A 21 6.39 1.70 3.02
N TRP A 22 7.54 1.65 3.69
CA TRP A 22 8.37 2.84 3.88
C TRP A 22 8.97 3.35 2.57
N VAL A 23 9.48 2.46 1.71
CA VAL A 23 10.06 2.86 0.42
C VAL A 23 9.01 3.56 -0.46
N VAL A 24 7.83 2.96 -0.59
CA VAL A 24 6.74 3.54 -1.39
C VAL A 24 6.24 4.84 -0.76
N GLY A 25 6.03 4.88 0.55
CA GLY A 25 5.55 6.07 1.25
C GLY A 25 6.51 7.25 1.09
N VAL A 26 7.82 7.00 1.26
CA VAL A 26 8.88 8.01 1.07
C VAL A 26 8.95 8.46 -0.39
N LEU A 27 8.85 7.54 -1.35
CA LEU A 27 8.84 7.86 -2.78
C LEU A 27 7.67 8.79 -3.15
N PHE A 28 6.44 8.41 -2.76
CA PHE A 28 5.25 9.21 -3.03
C PHE A 28 5.29 10.56 -2.31
N PHE A 29 5.83 10.59 -1.09
CA PHE A 29 6.05 11.83 -0.35
C PHE A 29 7.00 12.77 -1.10
N PHE A 30 8.19 12.31 -1.50
CA PHE A 30 9.14 13.17 -2.21
C PHE A 30 8.68 13.59 -3.59
N LEU A 31 7.98 12.72 -4.33
CA LEU A 31 7.36 13.09 -5.62
C LEU A 31 6.33 14.20 -5.44
N SER A 32 5.45 14.05 -4.44
CA SER A 32 4.41 15.05 -4.17
C SER A 32 4.99 16.35 -3.63
N PHE A 33 5.95 16.25 -2.71
CA PHE A 33 6.63 17.40 -2.13
C PHE A 33 7.37 18.18 -3.21
N GLY A 34 8.19 17.51 -4.02
CA GLY A 34 8.94 18.12 -5.11
C GLY A 34 8.02 18.80 -6.13
N ALA A 35 6.88 18.18 -6.45
CA ALA A 35 5.91 18.74 -7.38
C ALA A 35 5.19 19.99 -6.86
N VAL A 36 5.06 20.15 -5.54
CA VAL A 36 4.43 21.30 -4.91
C VAL A 36 5.43 22.43 -4.66
N THR A 37 6.66 22.10 -4.24
CA THR A 37 7.68 23.09 -3.86
C THR A 37 8.43 23.67 -5.04
N THR A 38 8.57 22.92 -6.14
CA THR A 38 9.53 23.26 -7.20
C THR A 38 8.87 23.21 -8.57
N ASP A 39 9.04 24.29 -9.34
CA ASP A 39 8.48 24.46 -10.68
C ASP A 39 9.12 23.51 -11.73
N THR A 40 10.28 22.95 -11.40
CA THR A 40 11.03 21.98 -12.23
C THR A 40 10.37 20.60 -12.25
N VAL A 41 9.66 20.23 -11.18
CA VAL A 41 8.98 18.93 -11.07
C VAL A 41 7.49 19.18 -11.33
N GLN A 42 7.03 18.95 -12.55
CA GLN A 42 5.64 19.20 -12.93
C GLN A 42 4.86 17.89 -13.05
N ILE A 43 3.98 17.63 -12.09
CA ILE A 43 3.06 16.49 -12.10
C ILE A 43 1.65 17.04 -12.36
N GLY A 44 1.20 16.96 -13.62
CA GLY A 44 0.02 17.67 -14.08
C GLY A 44 0.31 19.15 -14.36
N GLY A 45 -0.32 19.68 -15.40
CA GLY A 45 -0.04 21.01 -15.93
C GLY A 45 -1.08 22.04 -15.54
N ALA A 46 -0.64 23.17 -14.99
CA ALA A 46 -1.41 24.41 -15.07
C ALA A 46 -1.28 24.95 -16.50
N ILE A 47 -2.36 24.91 -17.29
CA ILE A 47 -2.37 25.55 -18.61
C ILE A 47 -2.54 27.06 -18.37
N GLY A 48 -1.46 27.83 -18.49
CA GLY A 48 -1.48 29.29 -18.31
C GLY A 48 -1.40 29.74 -16.85
N ASN A 49 -2.04 30.86 -16.51
CA ASN A 49 -1.97 31.51 -15.18
C ASN A 49 -2.91 30.87 -14.14
N VAL A 50 -2.85 29.55 -14.00
CA VAL A 50 -3.71 28.80 -13.07
C VAL A 50 -2.92 28.50 -11.79
N ASN A 51 -3.52 28.83 -10.64
CA ASN A 51 -2.92 28.56 -9.33
C ASN A 51 -2.68 27.06 -9.12
N ARG A 52 -1.59 26.68 -8.44
CA ARG A 52 -1.29 25.27 -8.11
C ARG A 52 -2.38 24.59 -7.27
N ASN A 53 -3.11 25.37 -6.48
CA ASN A 53 -4.24 24.91 -5.69
C ASN A 53 -5.58 24.92 -6.47
N ALA A 54 -5.55 25.09 -7.80
CA ALA A 54 -6.75 25.03 -8.59
C ALA A 54 -7.30 23.59 -8.62
N PRO A 55 -8.64 23.40 -8.56
CA PRO A 55 -9.24 22.07 -8.57
C PRO A 55 -8.80 21.21 -9.76
N PHE A 56 -8.60 21.83 -10.92
CA PHE A 56 -8.14 21.14 -12.13
C PHE A 56 -6.72 20.58 -12.00
N VAL A 57 -5.80 21.34 -11.39
CA VAL A 57 -4.41 20.91 -11.18
C VAL A 57 -4.36 19.77 -10.17
N ILE A 58 -5.13 19.87 -9.07
CA ILE A 58 -5.24 18.81 -8.06
C ILE A 58 -5.81 17.53 -8.68
N MET A 59 -6.84 17.63 -9.51
CA MET A 59 -7.41 16.48 -10.20
C MET A 59 -6.39 15.79 -11.11
N GLN A 60 -5.63 16.56 -11.91
CA GLN A 60 -4.57 15.98 -12.75
C GLN A 60 -3.47 15.33 -11.92
N PHE A 61 -3.05 15.98 -10.84
CA PHE A 61 -2.07 15.45 -9.91
C PHE A 61 -2.55 14.12 -9.32
N LEU A 62 -3.78 14.05 -8.82
CA LEU A 62 -4.38 12.82 -8.30
C LEU A 62 -4.51 11.74 -9.37
N LEU A 63 -4.86 12.08 -10.61
CA LEU A 63 -5.00 11.12 -11.70
C LEU A 63 -3.65 10.45 -12.00
N VAL A 64 -2.59 11.24 -12.17
CA VAL A 64 -1.24 10.72 -12.43
C VAL A 64 -0.76 9.86 -11.25
N MET A 65 -0.91 10.35 -10.02
CA MET A 65 -0.51 9.62 -8.82
C MET A 65 -1.31 8.33 -8.62
N SER A 66 -2.60 8.30 -9.01
CA SER A 66 -3.44 7.10 -8.92
C SER A 66 -3.01 6.02 -9.90
N VAL A 67 -2.66 6.38 -11.15
CA VAL A 67 -2.15 5.43 -12.13
C VAL A 67 -0.87 4.77 -11.64
N VAL A 68 0.06 5.54 -11.08
CA VAL A 68 1.27 5.00 -10.44
C VAL A 68 0.91 4.15 -9.21
N GLY A 69 -0.08 4.58 -8.44
CA GLY A 69 -0.60 3.89 -7.26
C GLY A 69 -1.10 2.47 -7.54
N VAL A 70 -1.67 2.20 -8.72
CA VAL A 70 -2.14 0.84 -9.07
C VAL A 70 -0.99 -0.19 -9.12
N PHE A 71 0.20 0.23 -9.55
CA PHE A 71 1.37 -0.65 -9.53
C PHE A 71 1.82 -0.96 -8.11
N VAL A 72 1.79 0.05 -7.25
CA VAL A 72 2.06 -0.09 -5.83
C VAL A 72 1.08 -1.08 -5.19
N THR A 73 -0.22 -0.90 -5.37
CA THR A 73 -1.22 -1.80 -4.78
C THR A 73 -1.03 -3.24 -5.24
N THR A 74 -0.67 -3.44 -6.51
CA THR A 74 -0.36 -4.76 -7.05
C THR A 74 0.87 -5.38 -6.38
N ALA A 75 1.92 -4.59 -6.14
CA ALA A 75 3.12 -5.04 -5.45
C ALA A 75 2.85 -5.41 -3.98
N PHE A 76 2.00 -4.66 -3.28
CA PHE A 76 1.57 -5.00 -1.92
C PHE A 76 0.82 -6.33 -1.88
N VAL A 77 -0.18 -6.51 -2.75
CA VAL A 77 -0.94 -7.77 -2.85
C VAL A 77 -0.01 -8.94 -3.19
N ALA A 78 0.91 -8.77 -4.14
CA ALA A 78 1.88 -9.80 -4.50
C ALA A 78 2.80 -10.16 -3.32
N SER A 79 3.25 -9.17 -2.56
CA SER A 79 4.10 -9.41 -1.38
C SER A 79 3.38 -10.23 -0.31
N ALA A 80 2.09 -9.97 -0.06
CA ALA A 80 1.27 -10.75 0.86
C ALA A 80 1.09 -12.20 0.38
N VAL A 81 0.99 -12.42 -0.93
CA VAL A 81 0.82 -13.77 -1.52
C VAL A 81 2.12 -14.57 -1.51
N VAL A 82 3.26 -13.96 -1.84
CA VAL A 82 4.54 -14.66 -2.00
C VAL A 82 5.24 -14.92 -0.65
N ARG A 83 4.94 -14.11 0.38
CA ARG A 83 5.50 -14.21 1.74
C ARG A 83 5.37 -15.60 2.37
N ASP A 84 4.23 -16.26 2.22
CA ASP A 84 4.00 -17.58 2.84
C ASP A 84 4.79 -18.71 2.15
N TYR A 85 5.12 -18.53 0.87
CA TYR A 85 5.99 -19.45 0.14
C TYR A 85 7.47 -19.24 0.49
N GLN A 86 7.88 -17.98 0.72
CA GLN A 86 9.28 -17.65 1.04
C GLN A 86 9.70 -18.02 2.45
N HIS A 87 8.80 -17.96 3.44
CA HIS A 87 9.13 -18.28 4.83
C HIS A 87 8.90 -19.74 5.22
N GLY A 88 8.39 -20.59 4.32
CA GLY A 88 8.16 -22.02 4.61
C GLY A 88 7.13 -22.27 5.71
N THR A 89 6.37 -21.24 6.12
CA THR A 89 5.41 -21.27 7.23
C THR A 89 4.20 -22.16 6.96
N ALA A 90 4.02 -22.64 5.72
CA ALA A 90 2.97 -23.56 5.34
C ALA A 90 2.89 -24.79 6.27
N GLY A 91 4.03 -25.32 6.71
CA GLY A 91 4.08 -26.49 7.61
C GLY A 91 3.56 -26.22 9.03
N LEU A 92 3.68 -24.99 9.55
CA LEU A 92 3.21 -24.60 10.89
C LEU A 92 1.69 -24.40 10.96
N PHE A 93 1.06 -24.03 9.85
CA PHE A 93 -0.40 -23.89 9.77
C PHE A 93 -1.13 -25.25 9.66
N PHE A 94 -0.48 -26.29 9.15
CA PHE A 94 -1.07 -27.64 9.09
C PHE A 94 -0.97 -28.43 10.40
N THR A 95 -0.08 -28.03 11.32
CA THR A 95 0.09 -28.67 12.64
C THR A 95 -0.67 -27.97 13.76
N THR A 96 -1.19 -26.77 13.50
CA THR A 96 -2.03 -25.99 14.43
C THR A 96 -3.51 -26.18 14.06
N PRO A 97 -4.44 -26.37 15.02
CA PRO A 97 -5.87 -26.54 14.72
C PRO A 97 -6.49 -25.18 14.35
N THR A 98 -6.16 -24.68 13.16
CA THR A 98 -6.76 -23.48 12.56
C THR A 98 -7.76 -23.90 11.49
N GLU A 99 -9.01 -23.45 11.61
CA GLU A 99 -10.04 -23.71 10.60
C GLU A 99 -9.65 -23.08 9.26
N LYS A 100 -9.90 -23.79 8.15
CA LYS A 100 -9.63 -23.33 6.77
C LYS A 100 -10.23 -21.95 6.47
N ARG A 101 -11.35 -21.62 7.11
CA ARG A 101 -12.06 -20.35 6.94
C ARG A 101 -11.28 -19.18 7.52
N ASP A 102 -10.73 -19.33 8.71
CA ASP A 102 -9.95 -18.28 9.38
C ASP A 102 -8.62 -18.03 8.66
N TYR A 103 -8.01 -19.07 8.08
CA TYR A 103 -6.82 -18.92 7.24
C TYR A 103 -7.11 -18.15 5.94
N LEU A 104 -8.19 -18.50 5.24
CA LEU A 104 -8.58 -17.82 4.00
C LEU A 104 -9.02 -16.37 4.26
N LEU A 105 -9.81 -16.14 5.31
CA LEU A 105 -10.28 -14.79 5.67
C LEU A 105 -9.15 -13.90 6.17
N GLY A 106 -8.20 -14.44 6.95
CA GLY A 106 -7.00 -13.72 7.36
C GLY A 106 -6.16 -13.30 6.15
N ARG A 107 -5.91 -14.22 5.21
CA ARG A 107 -5.15 -13.90 4.00
C ARG A 107 -5.85 -12.92 3.06
N PHE A 108 -7.18 -12.98 2.98
CA PHE A 108 -7.97 -12.03 2.22
C PHE A 108 -7.97 -10.64 2.89
N ALA A 109 -8.06 -10.60 4.22
CA ALA A 109 -7.92 -9.37 4.99
C ALA A 109 -6.53 -8.76 4.81
N GLY A 110 -5.45 -9.54 4.97
CA GLY A 110 -4.08 -9.07 4.74
C GLY A 110 -3.80 -8.63 3.31
N ALA A 111 -4.49 -9.17 2.30
CA ALA A 111 -4.38 -8.69 0.92
C ALA A 111 -5.15 -7.37 0.67
N ILE A 112 -6.19 -7.08 1.47
CA ILE A 112 -7.03 -5.89 1.34
C ILE A 112 -6.57 -4.74 2.24
N THR A 113 -5.78 -5.04 3.28
CA THR A 113 -5.27 -4.07 4.25
C THR A 113 -3.94 -3.45 3.81
#